data_AF-A0AAW9TS86-F1
#
_entry.id   AF-A0AAW9TS86-F1
#
_cell.length_a   1.000
_cell.length_b   1.000
_cell.length_c   1.000
_cell.angle_alpha   90.00
_cell.angle_beta   90.00
_cell.angle_gamma   90.00
#
_symmetry.space_group_name_H-M   'P 1'
#
loop_
_entity.id
_entity.type
_entity.pdbx_description
1 polymer ?
#
loop_
_entity_poly.entity_id
_entity_poly.type
_entity_poly.pdbx_seq_one_letter_code
_entity_poly.pdbx_strand_id
1 'polypeptide(L)'
;MRLIALALTAACALSAAGCTSTQQVSASKDRLNQAARAAVGASLVGARGATPADQDKIDETVAGLCGARAWTQSECAGHDAAQQ
;
A
#
# COMPACT_ATOMS: atom_id res chain seq x y z
N MET A 1 -20.09 38.28 20.67
CA MET A 1 -19.57 37.77 19.39
C MET A 1 -18.21 37.06 19.52
N ARG A 2 -17.20 37.65 20.17
CA ARG A 2 -15.88 37.01 20.39
C ARG A 2 -15.93 35.64 21.09
N LEU A 3 -16.71 35.51 22.16
CA LEU A 3 -16.83 34.25 22.91
C LEU A 3 -17.51 33.13 22.11
N ILE A 4 -18.49 33.47 21.28
CA ILE A 4 -19.19 32.53 20.40
C ILE A 4 -18.26 32.07 19.27
N ALA A 5 -17.50 32.99 18.69
CA ALA A 5 -16.50 32.66 17.68
C ALA A 5 -15.42 31.72 18.22
N LEU A 6 -14.92 31.98 19.44
CA LEU A 6 -13.94 31.12 20.13
C LEU A 6 -14.50 29.71 20.41
N ALA A 7 -15.75 29.64 20.88
CA ALA A 7 -16.42 28.36 21.15
C ALA A 7 -16.60 27.53 19.87
N LEU A 8 -16.98 28.17 18.76
CA LEU A 8 -17.11 27.51 17.45
C LEU A 8 -15.76 27.00 16.93
N THR A 9 -14.70 27.80 17.01
CA THR A 9 -13.36 27.35 16.59
C THR A 9 -12.83 26.20 17.43
N ALA A 10 -13.07 26.22 18.75
CA ALA A 10 -12.69 25.12 19.63
C ALA A 10 -13.46 23.84 19.29
N ALA A 11 -14.79 23.94 19.12
CA ALA A 11 -15.62 22.79 18.77
C ALA A 11 -15.17 22.13 17.46
N CYS A 12 -14.92 22.91 16.40
CA CYS A 12 -14.42 22.36 15.12
C CYS A 12 -13.06 21.67 15.27
N ALA A 13 -12.14 22.22 16.06
CA ALA A 13 -10.82 21.62 16.29
C ALA A 13 -10.92 20.29 17.06
N LEU A 14 -11.78 20.22 18.08
CA LEU A 14 -12.00 18.99 18.85
C LEU A 14 -12.69 17.90 18.00
N SER A 15 -13.63 18.26 17.14
CA SER A 15 -14.28 17.30 16.22
C SER A 15 -13.30 16.74 15.18
N ALA A 16 -12.39 17.57 14.64
CA ALA A 16 -11.38 17.11 13.68
C ALA A 16 -10.38 16.12 14.31
N ALA A 17 -10.00 16.32 15.57
CA ALA A 17 -9.11 15.41 16.30
C ALA A 17 -9.79 14.08 16.69
N GLY A 18 -11.11 14.06 16.82
CA GLY A 18 -11.87 12.87 17.23
C GLY A 18 -12.20 11.87 16.12
N CYS A 19 -12.12 12.26 14.84
CA CYS A 19 -12.49 11.40 13.71
C CYS A 19 -11.32 10.53 13.18
N THR A 20 -10.14 10.55 13.80
CA THR A 20 -9.00 9.75 13.37
C THR A 20 -8.42 8.96 14.55
N SER A 21 -8.72 7.66 14.62
CA SER A 21 -8.14 6.75 15.62
C SER A 21 -6.81 6.15 15.19
N THR A 22 -6.40 6.40 13.94
CA THR A 22 -5.17 5.92 13.33
C THR A 22 -4.25 7.10 13.05
N GLN A 23 -2.95 6.90 13.20
CA GLN A 23 -1.96 7.90 12.85
C GLN A 23 -2.19 8.32 11.40
N GLN A 24 -2.43 9.61 11.14
CA GLN A 24 -2.50 10.13 9.78
C GLN A 24 -1.13 9.93 9.13
N VAL A 25 -1.00 8.89 8.31
CA VAL A 25 0.19 8.70 7.51
C VAL A 25 -0.03 9.51 6.22
N SER A 26 0.56 10.70 6.12
CA SER A 26 0.84 11.31 4.83
C SER A 26 1.97 10.51 4.16
N ALA A 27 1.70 9.24 3.86
CA ALA A 27 2.62 8.47 3.04
C ALA A 27 2.51 9.07 1.64
N SER A 28 3.60 9.67 1.17
CA SER A 28 3.77 9.82 -0.27
C SER A 28 3.54 8.45 -0.91
N LYS A 29 3.08 8.42 -2.18
CA LYS A 29 2.96 7.16 -2.92
C LYS A 29 4.23 6.31 -2.79
N ASP A 30 5.39 6.95 -2.83
CA ASP A 30 6.69 6.28 -2.66
C ASP A 30 6.85 5.62 -1.28
N ARG A 31 6.48 6.30 -0.17
CA ARG A 31 6.52 5.69 1.16
C ARG A 31 5.53 4.55 1.31
N LEU A 32 4.34 4.66 0.71
CA LEU A 32 3.35 3.59 0.74
C LEU A 32 3.86 2.36 -0.03
N ASN A 33 4.44 2.58 -1.21
CA ASN A 33 5.04 1.53 -2.03
C ASN A 33 6.23 0.86 -1.33
N GLN A 34 7.09 1.66 -0.68
CA GLN A 34 8.20 1.16 0.12
C GLN A 34 7.72 0.32 1.31
N ALA A 35 6.65 0.76 2.01
CA ALA A 35 6.06 0.01 3.11
C ALA A 35 5.43 -1.29 2.64
N ALA A 36 4.69 -1.25 1.52
CA ALA A 36 4.13 -2.44 0.88
C ALA A 36 5.25 -3.43 0.53
N ARG A 37 6.30 -2.96 -0.15
CA ARG A 37 7.49 -3.75 -0.48
C ARG A 37 8.12 -4.41 0.75
N ALA A 38 8.29 -3.66 1.84
CA ALA A 38 8.88 -4.17 3.06
C ALA A 38 8.02 -5.25 3.72
N ALA A 39 6.69 -5.14 3.63
CA ALA A 39 5.76 -6.12 4.18
C ALA A 39 5.69 -7.41 3.34
N VAL A 40 5.68 -7.30 2.01
CA VAL A 40 5.53 -8.48 1.12
C VAL A 40 6.86 -9.15 0.76
N GLY A 41 7.96 -8.41 0.79
CA GLY A 41 9.27 -8.90 0.34
C GLY A 41 9.32 -9.17 -1.17
N ALA A 42 10.19 -10.10 -1.58
CA ALA A 42 10.45 -10.45 -2.98
C ALA A 42 10.47 -11.97 -3.23
N SER A 43 9.90 -12.77 -2.32
CA SER A 43 9.92 -14.24 -2.40
C SER A 43 9.16 -14.81 -3.59
N LEU A 44 8.21 -14.05 -4.14
CA LEU A 44 7.44 -14.44 -5.32
C LEU A 44 8.20 -14.18 -6.64
N VAL A 45 9.34 -13.47 -6.62
CA VAL A 45 10.15 -13.27 -7.82
C VAL A 45 10.69 -14.63 -8.27
N GLY A 46 10.19 -15.10 -9.42
CA GLY A 46 10.55 -16.38 -10.00
C GLY A 46 9.92 -17.60 -9.31
N ALA A 47 8.97 -17.40 -8.40
CA ALA A 47 8.25 -18.50 -7.78
C ALA A 47 7.32 -19.19 -8.79
N ARG A 48 7.24 -20.52 -8.72
CA ARG A 48 6.22 -21.31 -9.43
C ARG A 48 5.20 -21.89 -8.48
N GLY A 49 3.94 -21.79 -8.87
CA GLY A 49 2.85 -22.50 -8.22
C GLY A 49 3.00 -24.01 -8.38
N ALA A 50 2.54 -24.77 -7.39
CA ALA A 50 2.49 -26.23 -7.47
C ALA A 50 1.42 -26.72 -8.46
N THR A 51 0.37 -25.92 -8.63
CA THR A 51 -0.74 -26.16 -9.57
C THR A 51 -0.99 -24.92 -10.43
N PRO A 52 -1.72 -25.05 -11.56
CA PRO A 52 -2.14 -23.88 -12.34
C PRO A 52 -2.91 -22.85 -11.51
N ALA A 53 -3.80 -23.31 -10.62
CA ALA A 53 -4.56 -22.43 -9.74
C ALA A 53 -3.67 -21.69 -8.71
N ASP A 54 -2.55 -22.28 -8.30
CA ASP A 54 -1.58 -21.58 -7.46
C ASP A 54 -0.77 -20.56 -8.27
N GLN A 55 -0.45 -20.89 -9.53
CA GLN A 55 0.23 -19.94 -10.42
C GLN A 55 -0.64 -18.71 -10.69
N ASP A 56 -1.94 -18.90 -10.95
CA ASP A 56 -2.88 -17.79 -11.17
C ASP A 56 -2.92 -16.84 -9.95
N LYS A 57 -2.91 -17.38 -8.73
CA LYS A 57 -2.87 -16.57 -7.50
C LYS A 57 -1.55 -15.82 -7.31
N ILE A 58 -0.43 -16.45 -7.67
CA ILE A 58 0.88 -15.80 -7.65
C ILE A 58 0.87 -14.65 -8.66
N ASP A 59 0.38 -14.89 -9.87
CA ASP A 59 0.36 -13.91 -10.96
C ASP A 59 -0.53 -12.72 -10.64
N GLU A 60 -1.71 -12.96 -10.06
CA GLU A 60 -2.59 -11.90 -9.55
C GLU A 60 -1.90 -11.05 -8.48
N THR A 61 -1.20 -11.69 -7.54
CA THR A 61 -0.46 -10.99 -6.47
C THR A 61 0.66 -10.14 -7.04
N VAL A 62 1.44 -10.70 -7.97
CA VAL A 62 2.56 -10.00 -8.62
C VAL A 62 2.04 -8.83 -9.47
N ALA A 63 0.96 -9.02 -10.23
CA ALA A 63 0.34 -7.96 -11.02
C ALA A 63 -0.08 -6.76 -10.14
N GLY A 64 -0.65 -7.03 -8.96
CA GLY A 64 -1.00 -5.98 -7.99
C GLY A 64 0.23 -5.21 -7.48
N LEU A 65 1.29 -5.91 -7.09
CA LEU A 65 2.53 -5.30 -6.60
C LEU A 65 3.26 -4.48 -7.66
N CYS A 66 3.29 -4.97 -8.90
CA CYS A 66 3.89 -4.30 -10.04
C CYS A 66 3.07 -3.09 -10.49
N GLY A 67 1.74 -3.23 -10.56
CA GLY A 67 0.82 -2.13 -10.90
C GLY A 67 0.85 -1.00 -9.87
N ALA A 68 0.99 -1.34 -8.59
CA ALA A 68 1.17 -0.36 -7.51
C ALA A 68 2.58 0.26 -7.48
N ARG A 69 3.55 -0.30 -8.20
CA ARG A 69 5.00 0.00 -8.10
C ARG A 69 5.59 -0.23 -6.70
N ALA A 70 5.08 -1.24 -5.99
CA ALA A 70 5.72 -1.75 -4.78
C ALA A 70 6.97 -2.59 -5.10
N TRP A 71 6.96 -3.28 -6.24
CA TRP A 71 8.14 -3.91 -6.82
C TRP A 71 8.80 -3.03 -7.87
N THR A 72 10.10 -3.23 -8.04
CA THR A 72 10.89 -2.62 -9.11
C THR A 72 10.58 -3.30 -10.44
N GLN A 73 10.85 -2.59 -11.54
CA GLN A 73 10.65 -3.14 -12.88
C GLN A 73 11.47 -4.43 -13.11
N SER A 74 12.66 -4.53 -12.54
CA SER A 74 13.49 -5.74 -12.62
C SER A 74 12.90 -6.94 -11.89
N GLU A 75 12.21 -6.73 -10.78
CA GLU A 75 11.56 -7.82 -10.04
C GLU A 75 10.30 -8.30 -10.76
N CYS A 76 9.52 -7.37 -11.31
CA CYS A 76 8.39 -7.68 -12.16
C CYS A 76 8.83 -8.52 -13.38
N ALA A 77 9.89 -8.08 -14.08
CA ALA A 77 10.43 -8.84 -15.20
C ALA A 77 11.01 -10.21 -14.79
N GLY A 78 11.57 -10.31 -13.58
CA GLY A 78 12.08 -11.57 -13.04
C GLY A 78 10.99 -12.61 -12.79
N HIS A 79 9.76 -12.18 -12.51
CA HIS A 79 8.60 -13.07 -12.45
C HIS A 79 8.26 -13.65 -13.83
N ASP A 80 8.09 -12.78 -14.83
CA ASP A 80 7.70 -13.17 -16.19
C ASP A 80 8.75 -14.10 -16.86
N ALA A 81 10.03 -13.89 -16.55
CA ALA A 81 11.12 -14.70 -17.09
C ALA A 81 11.14 -16.14 -16.53
N ALA A 82 10.62 -16.38 -15.33
CA ALA A 82 10.61 -17.71 -14.72
C ALA A 82 9.46 -18.61 -15.24
N GLN A 83 8.49 -18.01 -15.92
CA GLN A 83 7.32 -18.70 -16.49
C GLN A 83 7.52 -19.18 -17.93
N GLN A 84 8.53 -18.67 -18.64
CA GLN A 84 8.95 -19.11 -19.97
C GLN A 84 9.84 -20.36 -19.89
#